data_AF-A0A822AG53-F1
#
_entry.id   AF-A0A822AG53-F1
#
_cell.length_a   1.000
_cell.length_b   1.000
_cell.length_c   1.000
_cell.angle_alpha   90.00
_cell.angle_beta   90.00
_cell.angle_gamma   90.00
#
_symmetry.space_group_name_H-M   'P 1'
#
loop_
_entity.id
_entity.type
_entity.pdbx_description
1 polymer ?
#
loop_
_entity_poly.entity_id
_entity_poly.type
_entity_poly.pdbx_seq_one_letter_code
_entity_poly.pdbx_strand_id
1 'polypeptide(L)'
;MMEKDSRYQWLESRLIATLEPKRDALIQLIQNDDNRLSIEQFLENEDITHLYVLSQSSSSSYLLALNSIPIDFNSYQRVVLFIKTNLTNKLTRENLDKDVSLIELYPGETVHYIDIISRDVYLPLLCCN
;
A
#
# COMPACT_ATOMS: atom_id res chain seq x y z
N MET A 1 -9.72 2.06 -23.04
CA MET A 1 -9.68 3.03 -21.94
C MET A 1 -10.55 2.43 -20.85
N MET A 2 -9.98 1.78 -19.83
CA MET A 2 -10.76 1.07 -18.79
C MET A 2 -11.85 2.01 -18.28
N GLU A 3 -13.12 1.62 -18.45
CA GLU A 3 -14.21 2.16 -17.65
C GLU A 3 -13.83 1.88 -16.19
N LYS A 4 -13.52 2.97 -15.49
CA LYS A 4 -12.69 2.98 -14.28
C LYS A 4 -13.39 2.25 -13.15
N ASP A 5 -12.95 1.04 -12.85
CA ASP A 5 -13.23 0.36 -11.58
C ASP A 5 -12.91 1.33 -10.43
N SER A 6 -13.94 1.63 -9.63
CA SER A 6 -13.87 2.62 -8.56
C SER A 6 -12.91 2.22 -7.44
N ARG A 7 -12.56 0.94 -7.33
CA ARG A 7 -11.56 0.43 -6.38
C ARG A 7 -10.14 0.84 -6.77
N TYR A 8 -9.84 0.90 -8.06
CA TYR A 8 -8.56 1.41 -8.56
C TYR A 8 -8.43 2.90 -8.31
N GLN A 9 -9.50 3.66 -8.56
CA GLN A 9 -9.52 5.09 -8.24
C GLN A 9 -9.32 5.33 -6.75
N TRP A 10 -9.88 4.47 -5.91
CA TRP A 10 -9.67 4.54 -4.47
C TRP A 10 -8.19 4.32 -4.13
N LEU A 11 -7.55 3.27 -4.64
CA LEU A 11 -6.12 3.03 -4.45
C LEU A 11 -5.27 4.21 -4.93
N GLU A 12 -5.54 4.71 -6.13
CA GLU A 12 -4.86 5.87 -6.71
C GLU A 12 -4.98 7.10 -5.80
N SER A 13 -6.19 7.39 -5.28
CA SER A 13 -6.41 8.51 -4.38
C SER A 13 -5.61 8.39 -3.07
N ARG A 14 -5.48 7.17 -2.53
CA ARG A 14 -4.68 6.90 -1.33
C ARG A 14 -3.20 7.06 -1.62
N LEU A 15 -2.71 6.55 -2.74
CA LEU A 15 -1.32 6.71 -3.16
C LEU A 15 -0.94 8.15 -3.42
N ILE A 16 -1.84 8.95 -4.00
CA ILE A 16 -1.64 10.40 -4.19
C ILE A 16 -1.50 11.09 -2.83
N ALA A 17 -2.38 10.76 -1.88
CA ALA A 17 -2.37 11.37 -0.56
C ALA A 17 -1.16 11.00 0.30
N THR A 18 -0.57 9.82 0.07
CA THR A 18 0.56 9.32 0.87
C THR A 18 1.89 9.57 0.17
N LEU A 19 2.13 8.95 -0.99
CA LEU A 19 3.43 9.00 -1.67
C LEU A 19 3.68 10.29 -2.46
N GLU A 20 2.63 11.06 -2.75
CA GLU A 20 2.69 12.24 -3.65
C GLU A 20 3.46 11.97 -4.95
N PRO A 21 3.18 10.85 -5.67
CA PRO A 21 3.96 10.46 -6.83
C PRO A 21 3.71 11.41 -8.01
N LYS A 22 4.69 11.52 -8.90
CA LYS A 22 4.49 12.22 -10.18
C LYS A 22 3.41 11.50 -11.00
N ARG A 23 2.67 12.27 -11.79
CA ARG A 23 1.60 11.74 -12.66
C ARG A 23 2.07 10.60 -13.56
N ASP A 24 3.26 10.70 -14.14
CA ASP A 24 3.80 9.65 -15.02
C ASP A 24 4.06 8.34 -14.27
N ALA A 25 4.44 8.42 -12.99
CA ALA A 25 4.64 7.25 -12.12
C ALA A 25 3.33 6.48 -11.89
N LEU A 26 2.23 7.21 -11.65
CA LEU A 26 0.90 6.63 -11.50
C LEU A 26 0.41 5.99 -12.80
N ILE A 27 0.64 6.66 -13.93
CA ILE A 27 0.30 6.11 -15.25
C ILE A 27 1.06 4.80 -15.48
N GLN A 28 2.37 4.78 -15.20
CA GLN A 28 3.20 3.58 -15.34
C GLN A 28 2.78 2.46 -14.38
N LEU A 29 2.38 2.79 -13.16
CA LEU A 29 1.84 1.82 -12.20
C LEU A 29 0.63 1.07 -12.77
N ILE A 30 -0.27 1.79 -13.45
CA ILE A 30 -1.51 1.22 -14.00
C ILE A 30 -1.27 0.52 -15.36
N GLN A 31 -0.34 1.03 -16.17
CA GLN A 31 -0.06 0.49 -17.51
C GLN A 31 0.84 -0.74 -17.48
N ASN A 32 1.66 -0.91 -16.44
CA ASN A 32 2.50 -2.08 -16.28
C ASN A 32 1.65 -3.30 -15.89
N ASP A 33 1.76 -4.38 -16.66
CA ASP A 33 0.94 -5.57 -16.48
C ASP A 33 1.21 -6.31 -15.17
N ASP A 34 2.47 -6.33 -14.69
CA ASP A 34 2.83 -7.00 -13.43
C ASP A 34 2.27 -6.24 -12.21
N ASN A 35 2.32 -4.91 -12.26
CA ASN A 35 1.71 -4.04 -11.27
C ASN A 35 0.18 -4.21 -11.26
N ARG A 36 -0.44 -4.20 -12.45
CA ARG A 36 -1.89 -4.40 -12.58
C ARG A 36 -2.29 -5.76 -12.02
N LEU A 37 -1.56 -6.82 -12.37
CA LEU A 37 -1.82 -8.17 -11.85
C LEU A 37 -1.72 -8.21 -10.32
N SER A 38 -0.73 -7.55 -9.73
CA SER A 38 -0.57 -7.52 -8.26
C SER A 38 -1.71 -6.78 -7.57
N ILE A 39 -2.19 -5.69 -8.19
CA ILE A 39 -3.36 -4.93 -7.72
C ILE A 39 -4.64 -5.76 -7.88
N GLU A 40 -4.84 -6.43 -9.02
CA GLU A 40 -5.98 -7.32 -9.26
C GLU A 40 -6.02 -8.46 -8.24
N GLN A 41 -4.89 -9.11 -8.00
CA GLN A 41 -4.76 -10.16 -6.99
C GLN A 41 -5.16 -9.63 -5.61
N PHE A 42 -4.68 -8.45 -5.22
CA PHE A 42 -5.10 -7.87 -3.95
C PHE A 42 -6.61 -7.56 -3.90
N LEU A 43 -7.21 -7.04 -4.98
CA LEU A 43 -8.62 -6.67 -4.97
C LEU A 43 -9.59 -7.86 -5.08
N GLU A 44 -9.20 -8.91 -5.80
CA GLU A 44 -10.07 -10.03 -6.14
C GLU A 44 -9.83 -11.30 -5.32
N ASN A 45 -8.59 -11.53 -4.88
CA ASN A 45 -8.20 -12.76 -4.19
C ASN A 45 -8.25 -12.58 -2.67
N GLU A 46 -9.12 -13.33 -1.99
CA GLU A 46 -9.29 -13.28 -0.54
C GLU A 46 -8.03 -13.75 0.23
N ASP A 47 -7.23 -14.64 -0.35
CA ASP A 47 -5.98 -15.12 0.26
C ASP A 47 -4.88 -14.05 0.24
N ILE A 48 -4.96 -13.09 -0.69
CA ILE A 48 -4.01 -11.98 -0.78
C ILE A 48 -4.46 -10.86 0.14
N THR A 49 -3.81 -10.81 1.30
CA THR A 49 -4.17 -9.91 2.40
C THR A 49 -3.40 -8.59 2.40
N HIS A 50 -2.33 -8.49 1.59
CA HIS A 50 -1.41 -7.37 1.58
C HIS A 50 -1.08 -6.92 0.16
N LEU A 51 -0.84 -5.62 0.00
CA LEU A 51 -0.29 -5.00 -1.20
C LEU A 51 0.73 -3.94 -0.80
N TYR A 52 1.95 -4.09 -1.31
CA TYR A 52 3.03 -3.13 -1.15
C TYR A 52 3.07 -2.26 -2.41
N VAL A 53 3.11 -0.94 -2.23
CA VAL A 53 3.42 0.01 -3.30
C VAL A 53 4.68 0.78 -2.91
N LEU A 54 5.73 0.57 -3.70
CA LEU A 54 7.09 1.00 -3.40
C LEU A 54 7.47 2.19 -4.29
N SER A 55 8.13 3.19 -3.72
CA SER A 55 8.70 4.33 -4.44
C SER A 55 10.22 4.28 -4.41
N GLN A 56 10.83 4.26 -5.60
CA GLN A 56 12.27 4.38 -5.78
C GLN A 56 12.75 5.83 -5.80
N SER A 57 14.02 6.04 -5.46
CA SER A 57 14.66 7.35 -5.29
C SER A 57 14.71 8.22 -6.57
N SER A 58 14.88 9.52 -6.32
CA SER A 58 14.51 10.74 -7.06
C SER A 58 14.82 10.88 -8.56
N SER A 59 15.66 10.04 -9.15
CA SER A 59 15.95 10.09 -10.60
C SER A 59 14.93 9.32 -11.44
N SER A 60 14.27 8.33 -10.83
CA SER A 60 13.28 7.47 -11.46
C SER A 60 12.05 7.46 -10.57
N SER A 61 11.09 8.34 -10.87
CA SER A 61 9.79 8.36 -10.20
C SER A 61 8.96 7.17 -10.68
N TYR A 62 9.39 5.96 -10.34
CA TYR A 62 8.71 4.71 -10.66
C TYR A 62 8.04 4.16 -9.41
N LEU A 63 6.85 3.60 -9.61
CA LEU A 63 6.09 2.89 -8.58
C LEU A 63 6.00 1.42 -8.94
N LEU A 64 6.23 0.56 -7.95
CA LEU A 64 6.11 -0.88 -8.07
C LEU A 64 5.05 -1.41 -7.10
N ALA A 65 4.12 -2.22 -7.61
CA ALA A 65 3.11 -2.91 -6.80
C ALA A 65 3.49 -4.39 -6.66
N LEU A 66 3.51 -4.90 -5.43
CA LEU A 66 3.86 -6.29 -5.12
C LEU A 66 2.94 -6.84 -4.02
N ASN A 67 2.61 -8.14 -4.07
CA ASN A 67 1.88 -8.83 -3.00
C ASN A 67 2.79 -9.49 -1.94
N SER A 68 4.11 -9.38 -2.11
CA SER A 68 5.11 -9.89 -1.17
C SER A 68 6.22 -8.86 -0.96
N ILE A 69 6.89 -8.94 0.19
CA ILE A 69 7.99 -8.03 0.51
C ILE A 69 9.18 -8.34 -0.40
N PRO A 70 9.78 -7.33 -1.06
CA PRO A 70 10.96 -7.55 -1.88
C PRO A 70 12.21 -7.79 -1.02
N ILE A 71 13.17 -8.56 -1.53
CA ILE A 71 14.43 -8.87 -0.85
C ILE A 71 15.26 -7.60 -0.64
N ASP A 72 15.15 -6.63 -1.55
CA ASP A 72 15.86 -5.37 -1.51
C ASP A 72 15.03 -4.24 -0.88
N PHE A 73 14.13 -4.53 0.06
CA PHE A 73 13.22 -3.56 0.69
C PHE A 73 13.90 -2.24 1.14
N ASN A 74 15.15 -2.30 1.58
CA ASN A 74 15.92 -1.12 2.01
C ASN A 74 16.40 -0.21 0.87
N SER A 75 16.23 -0.60 -0.41
CA SER A 75 16.57 0.20 -1.58
C SER A 75 15.51 1.27 -1.91
N TYR A 76 14.31 1.15 -1.33
CA TYR A 76 13.18 2.05 -1.56
C TYR A 76 13.15 3.18 -0.54
N GLN A 77 12.69 4.36 -0.96
CA GLN A 77 12.60 5.54 -0.08
C GLN A 77 11.34 5.53 0.77
N ARG A 78 10.21 5.21 0.14
CA ARG A 78 8.89 5.22 0.77
C ARG A 78 8.11 4.02 0.29
N VAL A 79 7.35 3.44 1.20
CA VAL A 79 6.51 2.28 0.92
C VAL A 79 5.14 2.52 1.53
N VAL A 80 4.10 2.17 0.79
CA VAL A 80 2.75 2.10 1.30
C VAL A 80 2.33 0.65 1.34
N LEU A 81 1.92 0.20 2.53
CA LEU A 81 1.37 -1.13 2.74
C LEU A 81 -0.15 -1.01 2.93
N PHE A 82 -0.90 -1.64 2.03
CA PHE A 82 -2.34 -1.86 2.19
C PHE A 82 -2.57 -3.23 2.81
N ILE A 83 -3.41 -3.28 3.84
CA ILE A 83 -3.71 -4.50 4.61
C ILE A 83 -5.22 -4.68 4.67
N LYS A 84 -5.71 -5.85 4.25
CA LYS A 84 -7.10 -6.24 4.50
C LYS A 84 -7.28 -6.52 5.99
N THR A 85 -8.12 -5.73 6.66
CA THR A 85 -8.46 -5.93 8.08
C THR A 85 -9.62 -6.89 8.26
N ASN A 86 -10.44 -7.08 7.22
CA ASN A 86 -11.55 -8.00 7.20
C ASN A 86 -11.32 -9.07 6.11
N LEU A 87 -11.08 -10.31 6.55
CA LEU A 87 -10.70 -11.42 5.67
C LEU A 87 -11.89 -12.19 5.10
N THR A 88 -13.11 -11.91 5.57
CA THR A 88 -14.29 -12.71 5.20
C THR A 88 -15.10 -12.10 4.06
N ASN A 89 -14.76 -10.87 3.64
CA ASN A 89 -15.53 -10.12 2.65
C ASN A 89 -14.66 -9.81 1.44
N LYS A 90 -15.22 -10.02 0.24
CA LYS A 90 -14.66 -9.49 -1.00
C LYS A 90 -14.60 -7.95 -0.94
N LEU A 91 -13.52 -7.37 -1.46
CA LEU A 91 -13.37 -5.92 -1.51
C LEU A 91 -14.29 -5.31 -2.58
N THR A 92 -15.21 -4.47 -2.12
CA THR A 92 -16.08 -3.61 -2.93
C THR A 92 -15.73 -2.15 -2.68
N ARG A 93 -16.22 -1.23 -3.52
CA ARG A 93 -15.94 0.19 -3.33
C ARG A 93 -16.43 0.72 -1.98
N GLU A 94 -17.53 0.18 -1.47
CA GLU A 94 -18.23 0.63 -0.27
C GLU A 94 -17.53 0.18 1.01
N ASN A 95 -16.76 -0.92 0.96
CA ASN A 95 -16.10 -1.49 2.13
C ASN A 95 -14.59 -1.18 2.20
N LEU A 96 -13.95 -0.77 1.10
CA LEU A 96 -12.52 -0.45 1.07
C LEU A 96 -12.06 0.49 2.19
N ASP A 97 -12.85 1.53 2.49
CA ASP A 97 -12.51 2.50 3.55
C ASP A 97 -12.54 1.92 4.98
N LYS A 98 -13.20 0.78 5.17
CA LYS A 98 -13.35 0.10 6.48
C LYS A 98 -12.49 -1.15 6.59
N ASP A 99 -12.42 -1.90 5.49
CA ASP A 99 -11.85 -3.23 5.41
C ASP A 99 -10.39 -3.21 4.91
N VAL A 100 -9.85 -2.03 4.56
CA VAL A 100 -8.44 -1.85 4.20
C VAL A 100 -7.80 -0.77 5.06
N SER A 101 -6.76 -1.16 5.81
CA SER A 101 -5.86 -0.24 6.49
C SER A 101 -4.65 0.08 5.62
N LEU A 102 -4.07 1.25 5.84
CA LEU A 102 -2.86 1.71 5.16
C LEU A 102 -1.79 2.02 6.20
N ILE A 103 -0.55 1.63 5.90
CA ILE A 103 0.63 1.97 6.70
C ILE A 103 1.69 2.55 5.77
N GLU A 104 2.23 3.72 6.11
CA GLU A 104 3.43 4.26 5.47
C GLU A 104 4.68 3.73 6.17
N LEU A 105 5.62 3.24 5.39
CA LEU A 105 6.89 2.70 5.86
C LEU A 105 8.05 3.42 5.19
N TYR A 106 9.10 3.65 5.98
CA TYR A 106 10.37 4.22 5.55
C TYR A 106 11.45 3.17 5.79
N PRO A 107 11.88 2.43 4.76
CA PRO A 107 12.73 1.25 4.94
C PRO A 107 14.00 1.50 5.77
N GLY A 108 14.66 2.65 5.57
CA GLY A 108 15.86 3.03 6.33
C GLY A 108 15.64 3.26 7.83
N GLU A 109 14.41 3.50 8.27
CA GLU A 109 14.07 3.86 9.66
C GLU A 109 13.04 2.90 10.27
N THR A 110 12.65 1.83 9.57
CA THR A 110 11.49 1.00 9.93
C THR A 110 11.61 0.39 11.32
N VAL A 111 12.80 -0.06 11.73
CA VAL A 111 13.01 -0.63 13.07
C VAL A 111 12.79 0.41 14.17
N HIS A 112 13.31 1.62 13.97
CA HIS A 112 13.14 2.72 14.94
C HIS A 112 11.68 3.16 15.02
N TYR A 113 11.01 3.25 13.87
CA TYR A 113 9.59 3.56 13.78
C TYR A 113 8.72 2.55 14.55
N ILE A 114 8.99 1.24 14.39
CA ILE A 114 8.27 0.18 15.11
C ILE A 114 8.49 0.28 16.63
N ASP A 115 9.70 0.60 17.08
CA ASP A 115 9.99 0.76 18.51
C ASP A 115 9.15 1.91 19.12
N ILE A 116 9.13 3.08 18.46
CA ILE A 116 8.32 4.24 18.88
C ILE A 116 6.83 3.87 18.89
N ILE A 117 6.31 3.35 17.78
CA ILE A 117 4.87 3.06 17.69
C ILE A 117 4.42 2.01 18.72
N SER A 118 5.23 0.98 18.94
CA SER A 118 4.90 -0.05 19.90
C SER A 118 4.88 0.49 21.33
N ARG A 119 5.87 1.31 21.71
CA ARG A 119 6.04 1.82 23.07
C ARG A 119 5.19 3.04 23.39
N ASP A 120 5.05 3.97 22.46
CA ASP A 120 4.51 5.30 22.73
C ASP A 120 3.03 5.41 22.31
N VAL A 121 2.56 4.51 21.43
CA VAL A 121 1.18 4.51 20.95
C VAL A 121 0.44 3.28 21.45
N TYR A 122 0.85 2.08 21.05
CA TYR A 122 0.06 0.87 21.33
C TYR A 122 0.16 0.40 22.77
N LEU A 123 1.33 0.47 23.41
CA LEU A 123 1.47 0.07 24.81
C LEU A 123 0.57 0.90 25.74
N PRO A 124 0.51 2.25 25.68
CA PRO A 124 -0.44 3.03 26.47
C PRO A 124 -1.89 2.67 26.20
N LEU A 125 -2.26 2.45 24.92
CA LEU A 125 -3.63 2.06 24.56
C LEU A 125 -4.01 0.69 25.17
N LEU A 126 -3.06 -0.23 25.28
CA LEU A 126 -3.27 -1.52 25.92
C LEU A 126 -3.39 -1.41 27.44
N CYS A 127 -2.71 -0.43 28.06
CA CYS A 127 -2.79 -0.20 29.51
C CYS A 127 -4.02 0.61 29.93
N CYS A 128 -4.66 1.32 29.00
CA CYS A 128 -5.83 2.18 29.25
C CYS A 128 -7.17 1.53 28.86
N ASN A 129 -7.15 0.33 28.27
CA ASN A 129 -8.34 -0.53 28.08
C ASN A 129 -8.46 -1.55 29.20
#